data_AF-A0A0Q8AN75-F1
#
_entry.id   AF-A0A0Q8AN75-F1
#
_cell.length_a   1.000
_cell.length_b   1.000
_cell.length_c   1.000
_cell.angle_alpha   90.00
_cell.angle_beta   90.00
_cell.angle_gamma   90.00
#
_symmetry.space_group_name_H-M   'P 1'
#
loop_
_entity.id
_entity.type
_entity.pdbx_description
1 polymer ?
#
loop_
_entity_poly.entity_id
_entity_poly.type
_entity_poly.pdbx_seq_one_letter_code
_entity_poly.pdbx_strand_id
1 'polypeptide(L)'
;MNAPLAMREPSGIRELLDVNPVAGAIRCGTRRFWTGREEKLLRQHYPSGGVSACLAVLPGRTASSIYNRVGILGLRMPGNDGKVHERQHWQTTDQIDAIIIRTYQTKPDKRAVQHCAQVVGRPRWWVSKRALKLGLVAPRFKEPVWSEAEIGVVTDQAHKNPRTIQKALKRAGYARTETAIVVKLKRLGADRADPDHLNANQLASVMGVDRKTVGSWIAKGWLKAKRREATSLDDFWWIHRKDVRRFVIDNVAAVDLRKVEKFWFVDLLAGRDG
;
A
#
# COMPACT_ATOMS: atom_id res chain seq x y z
N MET A 1 8.32 -42.28 13.79
CA MET A 1 7.19 -41.50 14.31
C MET A 1 7.50 -40.03 14.07
N ASN A 2 6.90 -39.43 13.04
CA ASN A 2 7.10 -38.00 12.76
C ASN A 2 6.30 -37.18 13.77
N ALA A 3 6.99 -36.36 14.55
CA ALA A 3 6.36 -35.39 15.43
C ALA A 3 5.47 -34.44 14.59
N PRO A 4 4.25 -34.10 15.03
CA PRO A 4 3.44 -33.11 14.34
C PRO A 4 4.18 -31.78 14.38
N LEU A 5 4.37 -31.18 13.21
CA LEU A 5 4.88 -29.81 13.06
C LEU A 5 4.06 -28.89 13.97
N ALA A 6 4.68 -28.42 15.06
CA ALA A 6 4.12 -27.36 15.87
C ALA A 6 3.93 -26.16 14.93
N MET A 7 2.67 -25.90 14.57
CA MET A 7 2.29 -24.74 13.77
C MET A 7 2.78 -23.51 14.51
N ARG A 8 3.89 -22.93 14.05
CA ARG A 8 4.44 -21.70 14.60
C ARG A 8 3.35 -20.62 14.48
N GLU A 9 2.84 -20.16 15.61
CA GLU A 9 1.85 -19.08 15.64
C GLU A 9 2.43 -17.86 14.91
N PRO A 10 1.73 -17.31 13.90
CA PRO A 10 2.20 -16.14 13.17
C PRO A 10 2.36 -14.97 14.15
N SER A 11 3.60 -14.53 14.29
CA SER A 11 4.09 -13.63 15.32
C SER A 11 3.75 -12.15 15.06
N GLY A 12 3.05 -11.86 13.96
CA GLY A 12 2.66 -10.50 13.61
C GLY A 12 1.45 -10.40 12.70
N ILE A 13 0.85 -9.20 12.67
CA ILE A 13 -0.31 -8.89 11.82
C ILE A 13 -0.03 -9.11 10.32
N ARG A 14 1.24 -9.00 9.91
CA ARG A 14 1.69 -9.22 8.53
C ARG A 14 1.57 -10.70 8.15
N GLU A 15 2.18 -11.58 8.94
CA GLU A 15 2.11 -13.04 8.74
C GLU A 15 0.67 -13.55 8.80
N LEU A 16 -0.15 -13.00 9.71
CA LEU A 16 -1.59 -13.30 9.81
C LEU A 16 -2.40 -12.86 8.56
N LEU A 17 -1.97 -11.80 7.88
CA LEU A 17 -2.62 -11.35 6.66
C LEU A 17 -2.23 -12.21 5.45
N ASP A 18 -1.01 -12.74 5.44
CA ASP A 18 -0.52 -13.62 4.38
C ASP A 18 -1.20 -15.00 4.41
N VAL A 19 -1.54 -15.50 5.60
CA VAL A 19 -2.29 -16.77 5.78
C VAL A 19 -3.81 -16.62 5.67
N ASN A 20 -4.31 -15.40 5.48
CA ASN A 20 -5.74 -15.13 5.51
C ASN A 20 -6.36 -15.28 4.10
N PRO A 21 -7.23 -16.29 3.86
CA PRO A 21 -7.76 -16.62 2.55
C PRO A 21 -8.69 -15.55 1.96
N VAL A 22 -9.14 -14.58 2.76
CA VAL A 22 -10.04 -13.50 2.34
C VAL A 22 -9.37 -12.12 2.35
N ALA A 23 -8.04 -12.06 2.49
CA ALA A 23 -7.30 -10.81 2.34
C ALA A 23 -7.50 -10.21 0.93
N GLY A 24 -7.91 -8.94 0.85
CA GLY A 24 -8.10 -8.22 -0.42
C GLY A 24 -9.47 -8.36 -1.10
N ALA A 25 -10.32 -9.30 -0.67
CA ALA A 25 -11.68 -9.43 -1.23
C ALA A 25 -12.57 -8.21 -0.90
N ILE A 26 -13.36 -7.75 -1.87
CA ILE A 26 -14.32 -6.64 -1.68
C ILE A 26 -15.39 -7.08 -0.67
N ARG A 27 -15.59 -6.28 0.38
CA ARG A 27 -16.57 -6.56 1.43
C ARG A 27 -17.97 -6.14 0.98
N CYS A 28 -18.83 -7.11 0.66
CA CYS A 28 -20.25 -6.89 0.36
C CYS A 28 -21.17 -7.68 1.34
N GLY A 29 -22.38 -7.16 1.57
CA GLY A 29 -23.44 -7.85 2.33
C GLY A 29 -23.19 -8.06 3.83
N THR A 30 -23.74 -9.15 4.38
CA THR A 30 -23.71 -9.54 5.81
C THR A 30 -22.31 -9.62 6.41
N ARG A 31 -21.28 -9.85 5.58
CA ARG A 31 -19.85 -9.81 5.95
C ARG A 31 -19.37 -8.43 6.41
N ARG A 32 -20.17 -7.38 6.25
CA ARG A 32 -19.84 -6.03 6.73
C ARG A 32 -20.13 -5.84 8.21
N PHE A 33 -21.17 -6.47 8.75
CA PHE A 33 -21.65 -6.24 10.11
C PHE A 33 -21.35 -7.42 11.01
N TRP A 34 -20.91 -7.17 12.25
CA TRP A 34 -20.72 -8.23 13.24
C TRP A 34 -22.06 -8.65 13.81
N THR A 35 -22.34 -9.95 13.76
CA THR A 35 -23.52 -10.53 14.40
C THR A 35 -23.22 -10.93 15.84
N GLY A 36 -24.26 -11.03 16.68
CA GLY A 36 -24.10 -11.50 18.06
C GLY A 36 -23.49 -12.90 18.15
N ARG A 37 -23.75 -13.77 17.17
CA ARG A 37 -23.13 -15.09 17.06
C ARG A 37 -21.61 -14.99 16.84
N GLU A 38 -21.17 -14.16 15.91
CA GLU A 38 -19.75 -13.98 15.63
C GLU A 38 -19.00 -13.34 16.81
N GLU A 39 -19.65 -12.43 17.54
CA GLU A 39 -19.06 -11.87 18.77
C GLU A 39 -18.96 -12.87 19.90
N LYS A 40 -19.95 -13.76 20.05
CA LYS A 40 -19.88 -14.87 21.00
C LYS A 40 -18.69 -15.77 20.69
N LEU A 41 -18.47 -16.10 19.41
CA LEU A 41 -17.33 -16.89 18.97
C LEU A 41 -16.00 -16.15 19.21
N LEU A 42 -15.93 -14.84 18.97
CA LEU A 42 -14.75 -14.04 19.33
C LEU A 42 -14.44 -14.14 20.82
N ARG A 43 -15.44 -13.98 21.69
CA ARG A 43 -15.25 -14.04 23.15
C ARG A 43 -14.77 -15.41 23.63
N GLN A 44 -15.20 -16.48 22.98
CA GLN A 44 -14.83 -17.85 23.33
C GLN A 44 -13.42 -18.22 22.85
N HIS A 45 -13.10 -17.91 21.59
CA HIS A 45 -11.87 -18.42 20.96
C HIS A 45 -10.68 -17.46 21.07
N TYR A 46 -10.91 -16.15 21.14
CA TYR A 46 -9.82 -15.16 21.16
C TYR A 46 -8.88 -15.28 22.37
N PRO A 47 -9.37 -15.52 23.61
CA PRO A 47 -8.47 -15.67 24.76
C PRO A 47 -7.57 -16.92 24.70
N SER A 48 -7.96 -17.95 23.93
CA SER A 48 -7.25 -19.24 23.87
C SER A 48 -6.19 -19.32 22.77
N GLY A 49 -6.38 -18.63 21.65
CA GLY A 49 -5.49 -18.73 20.48
C GLY A 49 -5.52 -17.50 19.57
N GLY A 50 -5.96 -16.36 20.10
CA GLY A 50 -5.92 -15.07 19.43
C GLY A 50 -6.66 -15.04 18.10
N VAL A 51 -6.09 -14.31 17.14
CA VAL A 51 -6.70 -14.12 15.81
C VAL A 51 -6.64 -15.39 14.97
N SER A 52 -5.60 -16.21 15.12
CA SER A 52 -5.43 -17.48 14.40
C SER A 52 -6.60 -18.43 14.68
N ALA A 53 -6.92 -18.64 15.96
CA ALA A 53 -8.07 -19.46 16.37
C ALA A 53 -9.41 -18.88 15.87
N CYS A 54 -9.57 -17.55 15.91
CA CYS A 54 -10.79 -16.91 15.40
C CYS A 54 -10.95 -17.03 13.88
N LEU A 55 -9.87 -17.08 13.10
CA LEU A 55 -9.94 -17.25 11.64
C LEU A 55 -10.50 -18.62 11.24
N ALA A 56 -10.18 -19.66 12.00
CA ALA A 56 -10.69 -21.01 11.75
C ALA A 56 -12.22 -21.11 11.98
N VAL A 57 -12.74 -20.33 12.92
CA VAL A 57 -14.15 -20.43 13.37
C VAL A 57 -15.05 -19.35 12.73
N LEU A 58 -14.47 -18.30 12.14
CA LEU A 58 -15.19 -17.19 11.51
C LEU A 58 -14.97 -17.17 9.98
N PRO A 59 -15.65 -18.05 9.22
CA PRO A 59 -15.50 -18.08 7.77
C PRO A 59 -15.91 -16.74 7.15
N GLY A 60 -15.03 -16.17 6.33
CA GLY A 60 -15.27 -14.90 5.64
C GLY A 60 -14.87 -13.65 6.41
N ARG A 61 -14.33 -13.76 7.64
CA ARG A 61 -13.73 -12.63 8.36
C ARG A 61 -12.24 -12.55 8.11
N THR A 62 -11.76 -11.34 7.84
CA THR A 62 -10.32 -11.06 7.69
C THR A 62 -9.65 -10.88 9.06
N ALA A 63 -8.36 -11.21 9.15
CA ALA A 63 -7.57 -11.01 10.37
C ALA A 63 -7.68 -9.56 10.90
N SER A 64 -7.59 -8.55 10.04
CA SER A 64 -7.77 -7.15 10.44
C SER A 64 -9.19 -6.82 10.93
N SER A 65 -10.23 -7.45 10.37
CA SER A 65 -11.61 -7.27 10.85
C SER A 65 -11.75 -7.80 12.28
N ILE A 66 -11.15 -8.96 12.56
CA ILE A 66 -11.12 -9.58 13.88
C ILE A 66 -10.36 -8.66 14.86
N TYR A 67 -9.14 -8.24 14.54
CA TYR A 67 -8.36 -7.31 15.38
C TYR A 67 -9.14 -6.05 15.74
N ASN A 68 -9.78 -5.41 14.76
CA ASN A 68 -10.57 -4.21 15.00
C ASN A 68 -11.77 -4.49 15.90
N ARG A 69 -12.49 -5.61 15.69
CA ARG A 69 -13.65 -5.93 16.52
C ARG A 69 -13.26 -6.30 17.94
N VAL A 70 -12.23 -7.12 18.10
CA VAL A 70 -11.65 -7.47 19.40
C VAL A 70 -11.24 -6.21 20.16
N GLY A 71 -10.57 -5.26 19.50
CA GLY A 71 -10.20 -3.98 20.11
C GLY A 71 -11.40 -3.15 20.57
N ILE A 72 -12.52 -3.18 19.83
CA ILE A 72 -13.78 -2.53 20.23
C ILE A 72 -14.45 -3.27 21.40
N LEU A 73 -14.41 -4.60 21.40
CA LEU A 73 -14.97 -5.45 22.47
C LEU A 73 -14.09 -5.50 23.73
N GLY A 74 -12.88 -4.95 23.66
CA GLY A 74 -11.92 -4.96 24.77
C GLY A 74 -11.35 -6.33 25.11
N LEU A 75 -11.41 -7.30 24.18
CA LEU A 75 -10.90 -8.66 24.42
C LEU A 75 -9.37 -8.67 24.41
N ARG A 76 -8.77 -9.41 25.34
CA ARG A 76 -7.32 -9.53 25.49
C ARG A 76 -6.94 -11.00 25.64
N MET A 77 -5.73 -11.33 25.19
CA MET A 77 -5.13 -12.63 25.51
C MET A 77 -4.48 -12.56 26.90
N PRO A 78 -4.63 -13.59 27.74
CA PRO A 78 -3.90 -13.68 29.00
C PRO A 78 -2.38 -13.71 28.72
N GLY A 79 -1.62 -12.85 29.39
CA GLY A 79 -0.16 -12.74 29.23
C GLY A 79 0.31 -11.82 28.10
N ASN A 80 -0.58 -11.31 27.25
CA ASN A 80 -0.28 -10.20 26.36
C ASN A 80 -0.72 -8.88 27.01
N ASP A 81 -0.13 -8.57 28.16
CA ASP A 81 -0.27 -7.29 28.85
C ASP A 81 0.55 -6.20 28.15
N GLY A 82 0.97 -6.47 26.90
CA GLY A 82 1.80 -5.65 26.06
C GLY A 82 1.43 -4.20 26.25
N LYS A 83 2.32 -3.47 26.92
CA LYS A 83 2.16 -2.11 27.45
C LYS A 83 1.19 -1.33 26.56
N VAL A 84 -0.09 -1.31 26.94
CA VAL A 84 -1.05 -0.48 26.27
C VAL A 84 -0.61 0.92 26.62
N HIS A 85 0.07 1.59 25.68
CA HIS A 85 0.18 3.03 25.77
C HIS A 85 -1.26 3.53 25.68
N GLU A 86 -1.87 3.80 26.84
CA GLU A 86 -3.14 4.52 26.90
C GLU A 86 -3.02 5.69 25.93
N ARG A 87 -4.02 5.84 25.07
CA ARG A 87 -3.99 6.90 24.05
C ARG A 87 -3.80 8.22 24.80
N GLN A 88 -2.61 8.80 24.70
CA GLN A 88 -2.26 9.99 25.45
C GLN A 88 -3.28 11.09 25.14
N HIS A 89 -4.05 11.48 26.16
CA HIS A 89 -5.04 12.52 26.04
C HIS A 89 -4.38 13.88 26.26
N TRP A 90 -4.04 14.55 25.17
CA TRP A 90 -3.42 15.85 25.19
C TRP A 90 -4.44 16.93 25.57
N GLN A 91 -4.31 17.48 26.78
CA GLN A 91 -5.09 18.62 27.23
C GLN A 91 -4.68 19.90 26.48
N THR A 92 -5.68 20.76 26.29
CA THR A 92 -5.55 22.09 25.68
C THR A 92 -5.71 23.16 26.76
N THR A 93 -4.97 24.25 26.62
CA THR A 93 -5.01 25.41 27.52
C THR A 93 -4.87 26.66 26.67
N ASP A 94 -5.45 27.77 27.10
CA ASP A 94 -5.41 29.04 26.36
C ASP A 94 -3.98 29.52 26.09
N GLN A 95 -3.04 29.24 27.01
CA GLN A 95 -1.61 29.52 26.82
C GLN A 95 -1.00 28.74 25.64
N ILE A 96 -1.36 27.46 25.49
CA ILE A 96 -0.91 26.62 24.38
C ILE A 96 -1.49 27.15 23.07
N ASP A 97 -2.78 27.50 23.08
CA ASP A 97 -3.43 28.05 21.90
C ASP A 97 -2.83 29.40 21.49
N ALA A 98 -2.50 30.27 22.44
CA ALA A 98 -1.84 31.55 22.15
C ALA A 98 -0.48 31.36 21.46
N ILE A 99 0.32 30.38 21.89
CA ILE A 99 1.61 30.04 21.25
C ILE A 99 1.39 29.52 19.82
N ILE A 100 0.39 28.66 19.63
CA ILE A 100 0.03 28.14 18.31
C ILE A 100 -0.45 29.27 17.41
N ILE A 101 -1.37 30.13 17.88
CA ILE A 101 -1.86 31.30 17.15
C ILE A 101 -0.70 32.18 16.72
N ARG A 102 0.21 32.54 17.64
CA ARG A 102 1.40 33.35 17.33
C ARG A 102 2.26 32.70 16.24
N THR A 103 2.47 31.39 16.31
CA THR A 103 3.27 30.66 15.31
C THR A 103 2.65 30.74 13.91
N TYR A 104 1.32 30.75 13.83
CA TYR A 104 0.56 30.79 12.57
C TYR A 104 0.13 32.21 12.15
N GLN A 105 0.55 33.26 12.86
CA GLN A 105 0.38 34.65 12.40
C GLN A 105 1.14 34.91 11.10
N THR A 106 2.29 34.26 10.93
CA THR A 106 2.99 34.16 9.64
C THR A 106 2.70 32.80 9.01
N LYS A 107 3.13 32.55 7.77
CA LYS A 107 3.03 31.22 7.15
C LYS A 107 4.21 30.36 7.66
N PRO A 108 4.01 29.47 8.66
CA PRO A 108 5.14 28.81 9.29
C PRO A 108 5.69 27.70 8.37
N ASP A 109 7.00 27.56 8.34
CA ASP A 109 7.66 26.43 7.69
C ASP A 109 7.61 25.17 8.59
N LYS A 110 8.10 24.04 8.06
CA LYS A 110 8.09 22.76 8.80
C LYS A 110 8.88 22.85 10.12
N ARG A 111 9.97 23.64 10.14
CA ARG A 111 10.84 23.79 11.31
C ARG A 111 10.16 24.63 12.39
N ALA A 112 9.48 25.72 12.02
CA ALA A 112 8.71 26.54 12.95
C ALA A 112 7.60 25.74 13.65
N VAL A 113 6.87 24.90 12.91
CA VAL A 113 5.84 24.02 13.51
C VAL A 113 6.47 22.97 14.42
N GLN A 114 7.66 22.45 14.08
CA GLN A 114 8.40 21.51 14.93
C GLN A 114 8.89 22.16 16.22
N HIS A 115 9.40 23.39 16.15
CA HIS A 115 9.82 24.16 17.31
C HIS A 115 8.62 24.49 18.20
N CYS A 116 7.50 24.94 17.62
CA CYS A 116 6.24 25.14 18.34
C CYS A 116 5.82 23.87 19.10
N ALA A 117 5.88 22.70 18.45
CA ALA A 117 5.58 21.41 19.06
C ALA A 117 6.49 21.07 20.26
N GLN A 118 7.78 21.39 20.17
CA GLN A 118 8.72 21.23 21.29
C GLN A 118 8.38 22.16 22.45
N VAL A 119 8.12 23.45 22.17
CA VAL A 119 7.80 24.47 23.19
C VAL A 119 6.53 24.11 23.95
N VAL A 120 5.47 23.68 23.26
CA VAL A 120 4.21 23.30 23.92
C VAL A 120 4.23 21.89 24.51
N GLY A 121 5.31 21.13 24.32
CA GLY A 121 5.44 19.75 24.78
C GLY A 121 4.36 18.84 24.18
N ARG A 122 4.06 18.98 22.88
CA ARG A 122 3.07 18.17 22.16
C ARG A 122 3.63 17.62 20.85
N PRO A 123 3.14 16.47 20.37
CA PRO A 123 3.53 15.97 19.05
C PRO A 123 3.17 16.95 17.94
N ARG A 124 4.01 17.03 16.91
CA ARG A 124 3.80 17.92 15.74
C ARG A 124 2.43 17.75 15.09
N TRP A 125 1.95 16.50 14.96
CA TRP A 125 0.64 16.21 14.38
C TRP A 125 -0.51 16.79 15.23
N TRP A 126 -0.34 16.85 16.55
CA TRP A 126 -1.34 17.40 17.47
C TRP A 126 -1.44 18.91 17.30
N VAL A 127 -0.30 19.62 17.23
CA VAL A 127 -0.25 21.06 16.95
C VAL A 127 -0.90 21.39 15.62
N SER A 128 -0.57 20.66 14.56
CA SER A 128 -1.21 20.86 13.24
C SER A 128 -2.73 20.60 13.28
N LYS A 129 -3.18 19.61 14.04
CA LYS A 129 -4.61 19.33 14.23
C LYS A 129 -5.30 20.42 15.06
N ARG A 130 -4.62 20.96 16.07
CA ARG A 130 -5.13 22.05 16.90
C ARG A 130 -5.23 23.34 16.10
N ALA A 131 -4.21 23.68 15.31
CA ALA A 131 -4.24 24.84 14.41
C ALA A 131 -5.39 24.78 13.40
N LEU A 132 -5.69 23.58 12.86
CA LEU A 132 -6.87 23.35 12.02
C LEU A 132 -8.17 23.62 12.79
N LYS A 133 -8.28 23.14 14.04
CA LYS A 133 -9.46 23.34 14.89
C LYS A 133 -9.65 24.81 15.28
N LEU A 134 -8.57 25.57 15.43
CA LEU A 134 -8.57 27.02 15.67
C LEU A 134 -8.83 27.85 14.41
N GLY A 135 -8.97 27.23 13.23
CA GLY A 135 -9.22 27.94 11.97
C GLY A 135 -7.97 28.63 11.38
N LEU A 136 -6.78 28.37 11.92
CA LEU A 136 -5.52 28.97 11.47
C LEU A 136 -5.01 28.40 10.15
N VAL A 137 -5.56 27.26 9.72
CA VAL A 137 -5.19 26.57 8.49
C VAL A 137 -6.46 26.20 7.74
N ALA A 138 -6.48 26.48 6.44
CA ALA A 138 -7.57 26.04 5.57
C ALA A 138 -7.68 24.50 5.59
N PRO A 139 -8.87 23.92 5.86
CA PRO A 139 -9.07 22.49 5.77
C PRO A 139 -8.68 21.96 4.39
N ARG A 140 -7.99 20.82 4.37
CA ARG A 140 -7.78 20.08 3.12
C ARG A 140 -9.12 19.49 2.68
N PHE A 141 -9.72 20.05 1.65
CA PHE A 141 -10.91 19.46 1.04
C PHE A 141 -10.54 18.14 0.34
N LYS A 142 -11.41 17.14 0.50
CA LYS A 142 -11.28 15.87 -0.20
C LYS A 142 -11.52 16.12 -1.69
N GLU A 143 -10.69 15.54 -2.54
CA GLU A 143 -10.90 15.62 -4.00
C GLU A 143 -12.28 15.04 -4.37
N PRO A 144 -12.97 15.58 -5.38
CA PRO A 144 -14.26 15.07 -5.85
C PRO A 144 -14.17 13.60 -6.25
N VAL A 145 -15.32 12.90 -6.25
CA VAL A 145 -15.41 11.54 -6.78
C VAL A 145 -15.01 11.56 -8.27
N TRP A 146 -14.38 10.49 -8.75
CA TRP A 146 -14.02 10.36 -10.17
C TRP A 146 -15.27 10.18 -11.02
N SER A 147 -15.45 11.00 -12.05
CA SER A 147 -16.54 10.83 -13.02
C SER A 147 -16.21 9.74 -14.05
N GLU A 148 -17.22 9.21 -14.73
CA GLU A 148 -17.02 8.22 -15.80
C GLU A 148 -16.20 8.80 -16.97
N ALA A 149 -16.43 10.06 -17.33
CA ALA A 149 -15.65 10.75 -18.35
C ALA A 149 -14.17 10.90 -17.96
N GLU A 150 -13.87 11.23 -16.71
CA GLU A 150 -12.50 11.27 -16.21
C GLU A 150 -11.84 9.88 -16.24
N ILE A 151 -12.61 8.83 -15.89
CA ILE A 151 -12.14 7.45 -15.93
C ILE A 151 -11.82 7.02 -17.36
N GLY A 152 -12.65 7.38 -18.33
CA GLY A 152 -12.40 7.14 -19.76
C GLY A 152 -11.06 7.73 -20.19
N VAL A 153 -10.85 9.03 -19.95
CA VAL A 153 -9.60 9.73 -20.30
C VAL A 153 -8.37 9.09 -19.64
N VAL A 154 -8.49 8.63 -18.39
CA VAL A 154 -7.39 7.97 -17.68
C VAL A 154 -7.11 6.57 -18.24
N THR A 155 -8.15 5.82 -18.60
CA THR A 155 -8.04 4.46 -19.15
C THR A 155 -7.42 4.49 -20.54
N ASP A 156 -7.92 5.37 -21.42
CA ASP A 156 -7.43 5.50 -22.80
C ASP A 156 -5.94 5.89 -22.86
N GLN A 157 -5.49 6.66 -21.86
CA GLN A 157 -4.12 7.16 -21.78
C GLN A 157 -3.29 6.46 -20.72
N ALA A 158 -3.72 5.30 -20.24
CA ALA A 158 -3.05 4.56 -19.15
C ALA A 158 -1.57 4.24 -19.44
N HIS A 159 -1.22 4.06 -20.71
CA HIS A 159 0.15 3.82 -21.20
C HIS A 159 1.06 5.07 -21.13
N LYS A 160 0.50 6.27 -20.91
CA LYS A 160 1.24 7.54 -20.87
C LYS A 160 1.68 7.91 -19.46
N ASN A 161 2.70 8.77 -19.38
CA ASN A 161 3.15 9.33 -18.10
C ASN A 161 2.01 10.07 -17.37
N PRO A 162 1.85 9.93 -16.03
CA PRO A 162 0.92 10.71 -15.20
C PRO A 162 0.83 12.18 -15.54
N ARG A 163 1.96 12.83 -15.83
CA ARG A 163 2.03 14.25 -16.19
C ARG A 163 1.32 14.55 -17.52
N THR A 164 1.41 13.63 -18.47
CA THR A 164 0.71 13.72 -19.76
C THR A 164 -0.78 13.48 -19.61
N ILE A 165 -1.17 12.48 -18.82
CA ILE A 165 -2.57 12.21 -18.47
C ILE A 165 -3.18 13.42 -17.74
N GLN A 166 -2.42 14.05 -16.84
CA GLN A 166 -2.85 15.28 -16.17
C GLN A 166 -3.12 16.42 -17.16
N LYS A 167 -2.25 16.60 -18.17
CA LYS A 167 -2.49 17.60 -19.22
C LYS A 167 -3.74 17.28 -20.04
N ALA A 168 -4.00 16.01 -20.33
CA ALA A 168 -5.21 15.59 -21.04
C ALA A 168 -6.47 15.81 -20.20
N LEU A 169 -6.45 15.46 -18.91
CA LEU A 169 -7.53 15.76 -17.97
C LEU A 169 -7.78 17.27 -17.88
N LYS A 170 -6.71 18.08 -17.82
CA LYS A 170 -6.82 19.54 -17.81
C LYS A 170 -7.45 20.09 -19.09
N ARG A 171 -7.10 19.53 -20.26
CA ARG A 171 -7.72 19.87 -21.56
C ARG A 171 -9.21 19.48 -21.60
N ALA A 172 -9.59 18.40 -20.94
CA ALA A 172 -10.98 17.98 -20.77
C ALA A 172 -11.73 18.73 -19.65
N GLY A 173 -11.11 19.75 -19.03
CA GLY A 173 -11.73 20.57 -17.98
C GLY A 173 -11.61 20.03 -16.55
N TYR A 174 -10.86 18.95 -16.34
CA TYR A 174 -10.70 18.30 -15.05
C TYR A 174 -9.37 18.64 -14.37
N ALA A 175 -9.41 18.91 -13.06
CA ALA A 175 -8.23 19.21 -12.26
C ALA A 175 -7.90 18.05 -11.32
N ARG A 176 -6.99 17.16 -11.73
CA ARG A 176 -6.49 16.05 -10.92
C ARG A 176 -4.98 16.15 -10.69
N THR A 177 -4.52 15.76 -9.51
CA THR A 177 -3.09 15.69 -9.20
C THR A 177 -2.44 14.45 -9.84
N GLU A 178 -1.14 14.49 -10.14
CA GLU A 178 -0.42 13.33 -10.67
C GLU A 178 -0.57 12.11 -9.73
N THR A 179 -0.48 12.33 -8.41
CA THR A 179 -0.70 11.32 -7.38
C THR A 179 -2.11 10.72 -7.44
N ALA A 180 -3.15 11.53 -7.62
CA ALA A 180 -4.52 11.03 -7.76
C ALA A 180 -4.66 10.14 -8.99
N ILE A 181 -4.04 10.51 -10.12
CA ILE A 181 -4.01 9.70 -11.34
C ILE A 181 -3.26 8.38 -11.10
N VAL A 182 -2.11 8.41 -10.40
CA VAL A 182 -1.35 7.20 -10.02
C VAL A 182 -2.24 6.24 -9.23
N VAL A 183 -2.89 6.74 -8.19
CA VAL A 183 -3.75 5.92 -7.32
C VAL A 183 -4.95 5.40 -8.11
N LYS A 184 -5.52 6.21 -9.00
CA LYS A 184 -6.65 5.80 -9.82
C LYS A 184 -6.28 4.70 -10.81
N LEU A 185 -5.16 4.83 -11.52
CA LEU A 185 -4.65 3.80 -12.43
C LEU A 185 -4.40 2.46 -11.72
N LYS A 186 -3.76 2.49 -10.54
CA LYS A 186 -3.59 1.30 -9.69
C LYS A 186 -4.91 0.64 -9.33
N ARG A 187 -5.94 1.44 -9.00
CA ARG A 187 -7.28 0.93 -8.65
C ARG A 187 -8.07 0.43 -9.86
N LEU A 188 -7.76 0.93 -11.05
CA LEU A 188 -8.32 0.46 -12.32
C LEU A 188 -7.58 -0.77 -12.87
N GLY A 189 -6.50 -1.22 -12.22
CA GLY A 189 -5.66 -2.32 -12.73
C GLY A 189 -4.83 -1.94 -13.96
N ALA A 190 -4.87 -0.67 -14.37
CA ALA A 190 -4.10 -0.11 -15.45
C ALA A 190 -2.70 0.25 -14.92
N ASP A 191 -1.92 -0.78 -14.56
CA ASP A 191 -0.59 -0.55 -13.99
C ASP A 191 0.37 0.00 -15.05
N ARG A 192 1.13 1.01 -14.61
CA ARG A 192 2.10 1.72 -15.42
C ARG A 192 3.40 0.92 -15.46
N ALA A 193 3.58 0.14 -16.50
CA ALA A 193 4.90 0.08 -17.09
C ALA A 193 4.98 1.23 -18.09
N ASP A 194 6.04 2.03 -18.02
CA ASP A 194 6.59 2.63 -19.24
C ASP A 194 6.55 1.50 -20.30
N PRO A 195 5.84 1.63 -21.43
CA PRO A 195 5.56 0.52 -22.33
C PRO A 195 6.82 -0.27 -22.66
N ASP A 196 7.96 0.41 -22.69
CA ASP A 196 9.27 -0.10 -23.05
C ASP A 196 10.16 -0.52 -21.88
N HIS A 197 9.79 -0.24 -20.62
CA HIS A 197 10.67 -0.48 -19.48
C HIS A 197 9.99 -1.11 -18.27
N LEU A 198 10.66 -2.14 -17.75
CA LEU A 198 10.25 -2.94 -16.60
C LEU A 198 11.21 -2.69 -15.43
N ASN A 199 10.66 -2.67 -14.22
CA ASN A 199 11.46 -2.85 -13.01
C ASN A 199 11.69 -4.36 -12.72
N ALA A 200 12.58 -4.66 -11.78
CA ALA A 200 12.94 -6.05 -11.48
C ALA A 200 11.75 -6.88 -10.96
N ASN A 201 10.85 -6.28 -10.18
CA ASN A 201 9.63 -6.95 -9.69
C ASN A 201 8.63 -7.24 -10.81
N GLN A 202 8.41 -6.28 -11.71
CA GLN A 202 7.54 -6.43 -12.88
C GLN A 202 8.06 -7.53 -13.80
N LEU A 203 9.37 -7.53 -14.09
CA LEU A 203 10.00 -8.57 -14.88
C LEU A 203 9.89 -9.95 -14.20
N ALA A 204 10.14 -10.02 -12.90
CA ALA A 204 10.01 -11.25 -12.13
C ALA A 204 8.59 -11.83 -12.20
N SER A 205 7.59 -10.96 -12.07
CA SER A 205 6.17 -11.35 -12.15
C SER A 205 5.79 -11.93 -13.51
N VAL A 206 6.19 -11.28 -14.62
CA VAL A 206 5.84 -11.77 -15.97
C VAL A 206 6.67 -13.00 -16.37
N MET A 207 7.89 -13.14 -15.86
CA MET A 207 8.75 -14.31 -16.09
C MET A 207 8.42 -15.50 -15.17
N GLY A 208 7.58 -15.31 -14.15
CA GLY A 208 7.25 -16.34 -13.18
C GLY A 208 8.45 -16.79 -12.32
N VAL A 209 9.37 -15.86 -12.02
CA VAL A 209 10.57 -16.10 -11.21
C VAL A 209 10.62 -15.19 -9.99
N ASP A 210 11.52 -15.49 -9.04
CA ASP A 210 11.79 -14.60 -7.92
C ASP A 210 12.61 -13.36 -8.36
N ARG A 211 12.40 -12.22 -7.69
CA ARG A 211 13.15 -10.98 -7.93
C ARG A 211 14.66 -11.17 -7.80
N LYS A 212 15.14 -12.03 -6.90
CA LYS A 212 16.58 -12.34 -6.75
C LYS A 212 17.15 -13.02 -8.00
N THR A 213 16.34 -13.80 -8.71
CA THR A 213 16.75 -14.42 -9.99
C THR A 213 17.01 -13.35 -11.04
N VAL A 214 16.12 -12.36 -11.16
CA VAL A 214 16.32 -11.19 -12.03
C VAL A 214 17.57 -10.41 -11.63
N GLY A 215 17.77 -10.20 -10.32
CA GLY A 215 18.99 -9.58 -9.80
C GLY A 215 20.26 -10.35 -10.15
N SER A 216 20.21 -11.69 -10.13
CA SER A 216 21.32 -12.56 -10.54
C SER A 216 21.63 -12.45 -12.03
N TRP A 217 20.60 -12.38 -12.89
CA TRP A 217 20.80 -12.19 -14.33
C TRP A 217 21.49 -10.86 -14.66
N ILE A 218 21.13 -9.80 -13.93
CA ILE A 218 21.76 -8.48 -14.06
C ILE A 218 23.21 -8.54 -13.55
N ALA A 219 23.46 -9.15 -12.39
CA ALA A 219 24.79 -9.30 -11.82
C ALA A 219 25.74 -10.13 -12.70
N LYS A 220 25.21 -11.15 -13.38
CA LYS A 220 25.95 -11.98 -14.36
C LYS A 220 26.14 -11.28 -15.73
N GLY A 221 25.53 -10.10 -15.93
CA GLY A 221 25.61 -9.36 -17.19
C GLY A 221 24.74 -9.94 -18.32
N TRP A 222 23.91 -10.94 -18.04
CA TRP A 222 23.00 -11.55 -19.03
C TRP A 222 21.85 -10.62 -19.40
N LEU A 223 21.41 -9.81 -18.44
CA LEU A 223 20.33 -8.85 -18.62
C LEU A 223 20.86 -7.43 -18.39
N LYS A 224 20.76 -6.58 -19.42
CA LYS A 224 21.15 -5.17 -19.33
C LYS A 224 20.10 -4.37 -18.57
N ALA A 225 20.53 -3.67 -17.53
CA ALA A 225 19.69 -2.80 -16.72
C ALA A 225 20.45 -1.53 -16.32
N LYS A 226 19.76 -0.39 -16.26
CA LYS A 226 20.30 0.86 -15.71
C LYS A 226 19.83 1.04 -14.27
N ARG A 227 20.69 1.58 -13.40
CA ARG A 227 20.32 1.89 -12.02
C ARG A 227 19.71 3.29 -11.95
N ARG A 228 18.52 3.44 -11.37
CA ARG A 228 17.94 4.76 -11.05
C ARG A 228 18.72 5.38 -9.89
N GLU A 229 19.04 6.67 -9.97
CA GLU A 229 19.64 7.42 -8.86
C GLU A 229 18.69 7.41 -7.65
N ALA A 230 19.29 7.27 -6.48
CA ALA A 230 18.67 6.76 -5.26
C ALA A 230 17.36 7.46 -4.88
N THR A 231 16.24 6.77 -5.05
CA THR A 231 15.04 6.99 -4.23
C THR A 231 14.78 5.72 -3.46
N SER A 232 14.83 5.83 -2.12
CA SER A 232 14.63 4.74 -1.19
C SER A 232 13.23 4.13 -1.37
N LEU A 233 13.18 2.96 -2.01
CA LEU A 233 12.16 1.90 -1.95
C LEU A 233 12.44 0.91 -3.09
N ASP A 234 13.30 -0.07 -2.79
CA ASP A 234 13.34 -1.44 -3.32
C ASP A 234 13.19 -1.74 -4.83
N ASP A 235 13.18 -0.79 -5.77
CA ASP A 235 13.07 -1.07 -7.21
C ASP A 235 14.02 -0.18 -8.02
N PHE A 236 15.32 -0.47 -7.90
CA PHE A 236 16.41 0.35 -8.44
C PHE A 236 16.72 0.10 -9.93
N TRP A 237 16.21 -0.98 -10.52
CA TRP A 237 16.56 -1.39 -11.89
C TRP A 237 15.57 -0.89 -12.93
N TRP A 238 16.12 -0.32 -14.01
CA TRP A 238 15.42 0.13 -15.20
C TRP A 238 15.84 -0.78 -16.36
N ILE A 239 14.96 -1.70 -16.76
CA ILE A 239 15.23 -2.77 -17.73
C ILE A 239 14.41 -2.53 -18.99
N HIS A 240 15.03 -2.38 -20.15
CA HIS A 240 14.30 -2.14 -21.40
C HIS A 240 13.80 -3.45 -22.00
N ARG A 241 12.58 -3.48 -22.54
CA ARG A 241 11.99 -4.63 -23.23
C ARG A 241 12.86 -5.20 -24.35
N LYS A 242 13.59 -4.36 -25.09
CA LYS A 242 14.56 -4.82 -26.09
C LYS A 242 15.68 -5.67 -25.48
N ASP A 243 16.15 -5.28 -24.29
CA ASP A 243 17.19 -5.98 -23.56
C ASP A 243 16.64 -7.27 -22.93
N VAL A 244 15.37 -7.27 -22.51
CA VAL A 244 14.66 -8.49 -22.07
C VAL A 244 14.47 -9.46 -23.23
N ARG A 245 14.02 -8.98 -24.39
CA ARG A 245 13.86 -9.80 -25.62
C ARG A 245 15.19 -10.41 -26.03
N ARG A 246 16.26 -9.61 -26.05
CA ARG A 246 17.62 -10.09 -26.31
C ARG A 246 18.05 -11.14 -25.30
N PHE A 247 17.84 -10.91 -24.01
CA PHE A 247 18.14 -11.88 -22.96
C PHE A 247 17.42 -13.22 -23.18
N VAL A 248 16.12 -13.19 -23.49
CA VAL A 248 15.31 -14.39 -23.76
C VAL A 248 15.85 -15.16 -24.95
N ILE A 249 16.17 -14.47 -26.05
CA ILE A 249 16.71 -15.10 -27.28
C ILE A 249 18.10 -15.70 -27.01
N ASP A 250 18.98 -14.95 -26.33
CA ASP A 250 20.36 -15.36 -26.07
C ASP A 250 20.44 -16.45 -24.98
N ASN A 251 19.42 -16.57 -24.10
CA ASN A 251 19.44 -17.44 -22.92
C ASN A 251 18.13 -18.24 -22.74
N VAL A 252 17.58 -18.80 -23.81
CA VAL A 252 16.31 -19.56 -23.77
C VAL A 252 16.34 -20.67 -22.72
N ALA A 253 17.45 -21.37 -22.56
CA ALA A 253 17.60 -22.46 -21.59
C ALA A 253 17.50 -22.01 -20.12
N ALA A 254 17.77 -20.73 -19.84
CA ALA A 254 17.67 -20.16 -18.50
C ALA A 254 16.25 -19.69 -18.15
N VAL A 255 15.33 -19.68 -19.13
CA VAL A 255 13.95 -19.20 -18.98
C VAL A 255 12.99 -20.39 -18.91
N ASP A 256 12.27 -20.51 -17.80
CA ASP A 256 11.24 -21.54 -17.64
C ASP A 256 9.94 -21.10 -18.32
N LEU A 257 9.81 -21.41 -19.61
CA LEU A 257 8.66 -21.05 -20.45
C LEU A 257 7.31 -21.55 -19.92
N ARG A 258 7.28 -22.50 -18.97
CA ARG A 258 6.04 -22.99 -18.35
C ARG A 258 5.46 -21.98 -17.37
N LYS A 259 6.29 -21.10 -16.82
CA LYS A 259 5.94 -20.12 -15.78
C LYS A 259 5.76 -18.71 -16.31
N VAL A 260 6.32 -18.42 -17.48
CA VAL A 260 6.19 -17.11 -18.13
C VAL A 260 4.73 -16.86 -18.52
N GLU A 261 4.27 -15.62 -18.36
CA GLU A 261 2.97 -15.18 -18.86
C GLU A 261 2.96 -15.28 -20.40
N LYS A 262 2.07 -16.12 -20.92
CA LYS A 262 2.11 -16.62 -22.30
C LYS A 262 1.83 -15.53 -23.32
N PHE A 263 0.86 -14.64 -23.04
CA PHE A 263 0.47 -13.60 -23.98
C PHE A 263 1.54 -12.52 -24.09
N TRP A 264 2.03 -12.05 -22.95
CA TRP A 264 3.15 -11.12 -22.86
C TRP A 264 4.43 -11.65 -23.52
N PHE A 265 4.73 -12.95 -23.37
CA PHE A 265 5.88 -13.57 -24.01
C PHE A 265 5.78 -13.52 -25.54
N VAL A 266 4.59 -13.82 -26.08
CA VAL A 266 4.32 -13.73 -27.51
C VAL A 266 4.48 -12.29 -27.99
N ASP A 267 3.94 -11.31 -27.26
CA ASP A 267 4.05 -9.89 -27.63
C ASP A 267 5.49 -9.38 -27.58
N LEU A 268 6.26 -9.81 -26.57
CA LEU A 268 7.69 -9.52 -26.44
C LEU A 268 8.49 -10.03 -27.65
N LEU A 269 8.22 -11.26 -28.10
CA LEU A 269 8.95 -11.87 -29.22
C LEU A 269 8.46 -11.36 -30.59
N ALA A 270 7.17 -11.07 -30.72
CA ALA A 270 6.57 -10.57 -31.96
C ALA A 270 6.88 -9.09 -32.22
N GLY A 271 7.29 -8.33 -31.20
CA GLY A 271 7.64 -6.91 -31.33
C GLY A 271 6.44 -6.03 -31.71
N ARG A 272 5.22 -6.44 -31.36
CA ARG A 272 3.96 -5.77 -31.73
C ARG A 272 3.63 -4.52 -30.92
N ASP A 273 4.42 -4.21 -29.90
CA ASP A 273 4.24 -3.03 -29.05
C ASP A 273 5.42 -2.08 -29.20
N GLY A 274 5.51 -1.40 -30.35
CA GLY A 274 6.48 -0.33 -30.63
C GLY A 274 5.80 0.88 -31.24
#